data_AF-A0AA40ZX71-F1
#
_entry.id   AF-A0AA40ZX71-F1
#
_cell.length_a   1.000
_cell.length_b   1.000
_cell.length_c   1.000
_cell.angle_alpha   90.00
_cell.angle_beta   90.00
_cell.angle_gamma   90.00
#
_symmetry.space_group_name_H-M   'P 1'
#
loop_
_entity.id
_entity.type
_entity.pdbx_description
1 polymer ?
#
loop_
_entity_poly.entity_id
_entity_poly.type
_entity_poly.pdbx_seq_one_letter_code
_entity_poly.pdbx_strand_id
1 'polypeptide(L)'
;ECWDRDIKRYVESDHVQDYHPFELYFNNLPEWDGKDRITELARRVSDKDVWIRSFHRWMLAVTAQWTGSGNRDRRANSVAPLLVSPTQGLGKSTFCRMLLPKELRDYFTESFDLTNASSAENKLASYGLINLDEFDRLPVSRMPQLKNLMQMEDLRVRRAYRRAAESLPRIASFIGTSNRRDLLTDLSGSRRFICVEVEHAIDCTTSIDHAQLYAQLL
;
A
#
# COMPACT_ATOMS: atom_id res chain seq x y z
N GLU A 1 -13.07 -22.52 -33.27
CA GLU A 1 -11.62 -22.36 -33.49
C GLU A 1 -11.30 -20.87 -33.47
N CYS A 2 -10.62 -20.39 -32.44
CA CYS A 2 -10.27 -18.97 -32.31
C CYS A 2 -8.94 -18.74 -33.04
N TRP A 3 -8.95 -17.94 -34.10
CA TRP A 3 -7.76 -17.68 -34.91
C TRP A 3 -6.88 -16.61 -34.26
N ASP A 4 -5.56 -16.75 -34.39
CA ASP A 4 -4.54 -15.86 -33.80
C ASP A 4 -4.73 -14.37 -34.21
N ARG A 5 -5.40 -14.14 -35.35
CA ARG A 5 -5.76 -12.82 -35.86
C ARG A 5 -6.91 -12.15 -35.09
N ASP A 6 -7.81 -12.94 -34.50
CA ASP A 6 -8.93 -12.44 -33.71
C ASP A 6 -8.50 -12.10 -32.28
N ILE A 7 -7.52 -12.83 -31.73
CA ILE A 7 -6.89 -12.50 -30.44
C ILE A 7 -6.12 -11.18 -30.54
N LYS A 8 -5.29 -11.00 -31.58
CA LYS A 8 -4.59 -9.71 -31.81
C LYS A 8 -5.57 -8.57 -31.98
N ARG A 9 -6.64 -8.74 -32.77
CA ARG A 9 -7.68 -7.72 -32.94
C ARG A 9 -8.44 -7.41 -31.67
N TYR A 10 -8.65 -8.38 -30.78
CA TYR A 10 -9.33 -8.16 -29.50
C TYR A 10 -8.43 -7.44 -28.49
N VAL A 11 -7.15 -7.83 -28.40
CA VAL A 11 -6.15 -7.17 -27.55
C VAL A 11 -5.81 -5.75 -28.04
N GLU A 12 -5.84 -5.52 -29.35
CA GLU A 12 -5.60 -4.23 -30.00
C GLU A 12 -6.88 -3.38 -30.18
N SER A 13 -8.05 -3.92 -29.80
CA SER A 13 -9.32 -3.20 -29.86
C SER A 13 -9.48 -2.29 -28.64
N ASP A 14 -10.09 -1.12 -28.85
CA ASP A 14 -10.59 -0.27 -27.77
C ASP A 14 -11.72 -0.94 -26.92
N HIS A 15 -12.06 -2.21 -27.20
CA HIS A 15 -13.02 -3.05 -26.46
C HIS A 15 -12.41 -3.97 -25.39
N VAL A 16 -11.13 -3.84 -25.04
CA VAL A 16 -10.62 -4.50 -23.83
C VAL A 16 -11.32 -3.90 -22.62
N GLN A 17 -12.11 -4.71 -21.89
CA GLN A 17 -12.74 -4.28 -20.63
C GLN A 17 -11.66 -3.71 -19.68
N ASP A 18 -11.99 -2.63 -18.98
CA ASP A 18 -11.11 -2.04 -17.98
C ASP A 18 -10.74 -3.11 -16.92
N TYR A 19 -9.51 -3.61 -16.99
CA TYR A 19 -8.98 -4.59 -16.06
C TYR A 19 -8.40 -3.87 -14.84
N HIS A 20 -9.05 -4.00 -13.68
CA HIS A 20 -8.51 -3.54 -12.40
C HIS A 20 -8.10 -4.76 -11.53
N PRO A 21 -6.79 -5.02 -11.35
CA PRO A 21 -6.27 -6.24 -10.72
C PRO A 21 -6.75 -6.40 -9.26
N PHE A 22 -6.89 -5.30 -8.53
CA PHE A 22 -7.42 -5.32 -7.17
C PHE A 22 -8.90 -5.68 -7.17
N GLU A 23 -9.69 -5.13 -8.09
CA GLU A 23 -11.13 -5.41 -8.15
C GLU A 23 -11.37 -6.89 -8.46
N LEU A 24 -10.60 -7.44 -9.41
CA LEU A 24 -10.65 -8.87 -9.71
C LEU A 24 -10.27 -9.72 -8.49
N TYR A 25 -9.23 -9.34 -7.74
CA TYR A 25 -8.83 -10.07 -6.54
C TYR A 25 -9.96 -10.10 -5.50
N PHE A 26 -10.54 -8.94 -5.16
CA PHE A 26 -11.59 -8.82 -4.15
C PHE A 26 -12.90 -9.50 -4.56
N ASN A 27 -13.27 -9.44 -5.84
CA ASN A 27 -14.47 -10.11 -6.37
C ASN A 27 -14.40 -11.65 -6.33
N ASN A 28 -13.20 -12.22 -6.18
CA ASN A 28 -12.99 -13.67 -6.09
C ASN A 28 -12.65 -14.15 -4.67
N LEU A 29 -12.77 -13.30 -3.65
CA LEU A 29 -12.52 -13.70 -2.28
C LEU A 29 -13.63 -14.63 -1.75
N PRO A 30 -13.28 -15.61 -0.90
CA PRO A 30 -14.26 -16.40 -0.17
C PRO A 30 -14.94 -15.56 0.92
N GLU A 31 -16.03 -16.09 1.48
CA GLU A 31 -16.59 -15.53 2.72
C GLU A 31 -15.58 -15.64 3.87
N TRP A 32 -15.57 -14.64 4.75
CA TRP A 32 -14.72 -14.65 5.94
C TRP A 32 -15.16 -15.76 6.90
N ASP A 33 -14.19 -16.57 7.34
CA ASP A 33 -14.40 -17.71 8.23
C ASP A 33 -14.54 -17.34 9.72
N GLY A 34 -14.54 -16.05 10.06
CA GLY A 34 -14.70 -15.56 11.44
C GLY A 34 -13.41 -15.55 12.28
N LYS A 35 -12.26 -15.99 11.74
CA LYS A 35 -10.98 -15.97 12.47
C LYS A 35 -10.24 -14.65 12.23
N ASP A 36 -9.82 -14.00 13.32
CA ASP A 36 -9.04 -12.76 13.30
C ASP A 36 -7.56 -13.00 12.94
N ARG A 37 -7.23 -12.84 11.66
CA ARG A 37 -5.87 -12.95 11.12
C ARG A 37 -5.11 -11.63 11.16
N ILE A 38 -5.80 -10.50 11.22
CA ILE A 38 -5.17 -9.17 11.25
C ILE A 38 -4.41 -8.96 12.56
N THR A 39 -5.00 -9.35 13.69
CA THR A 39 -4.33 -9.30 15.00
C THR A 39 -3.11 -10.23 15.03
N GLU A 40 -3.25 -11.47 14.54
CA GLU A 40 -2.11 -12.42 14.43
C GLU A 40 -0.98 -11.84 13.58
N LEU A 41 -1.31 -11.20 12.45
CA LEU A 41 -0.34 -10.57 11.56
C LEU A 41 0.34 -9.35 12.21
N ALA A 42 -0.41 -8.49 12.91
CA ALA A 42 0.13 -7.32 13.59
C ALA A 42 1.14 -7.70 14.69
N ARG A 43 0.84 -8.78 15.43
CA ARG A 43 1.69 -9.31 16.51
C ARG A 43 3.04 -9.82 16.02
N ARG A 44 3.19 -10.17 14.74
CA ARG A 44 4.51 -10.49 14.16
C ARG A 44 5.49 -9.31 14.20
N VAL A 45 4.99 -8.09 14.37
CA VAL A 45 5.80 -6.86 14.47
C VAL A 45 5.90 -6.37 15.92
N SER A 46 4.77 -6.31 16.64
CA SER A 46 4.74 -5.86 18.04
C SER A 46 3.45 -6.29 18.75
N ASP A 47 3.55 -6.60 20.04
CA ASP A 47 2.39 -6.88 20.91
C ASP A 47 1.73 -5.63 21.51
N LYS A 48 2.25 -4.44 21.22
CA LYS A 48 1.71 -3.18 21.72
C LYS A 48 0.27 -2.98 21.21
N ASP A 49 -0.68 -2.83 22.13
CA ASP A 49 -2.11 -2.71 21.79
C ASP A 49 -2.41 -1.52 20.84
N VAL A 50 -1.73 -0.39 21.05
CA VAL A 50 -1.83 0.78 20.15
C VAL A 50 -1.40 0.43 18.73
N TRP A 51 -0.34 -0.37 18.56
CA TRP A 51 0.11 -0.84 17.25
C TRP A 51 -0.93 -1.75 16.61
N ILE A 52 -1.41 -2.77 17.32
CA ILE A 52 -2.37 -3.74 16.78
C ILE A 52 -3.64 -3.02 16.29
N ARG A 53 -4.21 -2.13 17.11
CA ARG A 53 -5.41 -1.35 16.73
C ARG A 53 -5.15 -0.41 15.56
N SER A 54 -3.99 0.23 15.52
CA SER A 54 -3.64 1.17 14.45
C SER A 54 -3.35 0.46 13.13
N PHE A 55 -2.67 -0.68 13.18
CA PHE A 55 -2.40 -1.53 12.03
C PHE A 55 -3.70 -2.09 11.44
N HIS A 56 -4.62 -2.57 12.27
CA HIS A 56 -5.94 -3.02 11.81
C HIS A 56 -6.70 -1.88 11.09
N ARG A 57 -6.81 -0.71 11.72
CA ARG A 57 -7.46 0.46 11.07
C ARG A 57 -6.79 0.87 9.77
N TRP A 58 -5.46 0.79 9.71
CA TRP A 58 -4.71 1.08 8.50
C TRP A 58 -4.99 0.04 7.41
N MET A 59 -5.02 -1.26 7.72
CA MET A 59 -5.38 -2.33 6.76
C MET A 59 -6.82 -2.19 6.23
N LEU A 60 -7.77 -1.74 7.07
CA LEU A 60 -9.13 -1.41 6.62
C LEU A 60 -9.10 -0.25 5.62
N ALA A 61 -8.33 0.80 5.90
CA ALA A 61 -8.19 1.94 4.99
C ALA A 61 -7.51 1.56 3.67
N VAL A 62 -6.50 0.68 3.70
CA VAL A 62 -5.86 0.10 2.52
C VAL A 62 -6.90 -0.65 1.66
N THR A 63 -7.67 -1.54 2.30
CA THR A 63 -8.67 -2.37 1.62
C THR A 63 -9.79 -1.53 1.01
N ALA A 64 -10.31 -0.54 1.74
CA ALA A 64 -11.32 0.39 1.24
C ALA A 64 -10.82 1.21 0.04
N GLN A 65 -9.53 1.55 0.02
CA GLN A 65 -8.92 2.29 -1.07
C GLN A 65 -8.74 1.42 -2.33
N TRP A 66 -8.42 0.13 -2.17
CA TRP A 66 -8.27 -0.81 -3.28
C TRP A 66 -9.60 -1.25 -3.91
N THR A 67 -10.64 -1.38 -3.10
CA THR A 67 -11.99 -1.81 -3.52
C THR A 67 -12.86 -0.67 -4.04
N GLY A 68 -12.49 0.59 -3.74
CA GLY A 68 -13.32 1.75 -4.06
C GLY A 68 -14.63 1.80 -3.26
N SER A 69 -14.80 0.93 -2.24
CA SER A 69 -16.00 0.82 -1.40
C SER A 69 -16.24 2.03 -0.49
N GLY A 70 -15.35 3.02 -0.50
CA GLY A 70 -15.53 4.34 0.10
C GLY A 70 -16.60 5.17 -0.63
N ASN A 71 -17.87 4.82 -0.42
CA ASN A 71 -19.00 5.62 -0.91
C ASN A 71 -19.00 7.02 -0.27
N ARG A 72 -19.11 8.04 -1.13
CA ARG A 72 -19.44 9.46 -0.88
C ARG A 72 -18.37 10.45 -0.40
N ASP A 73 -17.26 10.01 0.20
CA ASP A 73 -16.12 10.88 0.49
C ASP A 73 -14.82 10.10 0.25
N ARG A 74 -14.23 10.21 -0.95
CA ARG A 74 -13.03 9.47 -1.40
C ARG A 74 -11.76 9.89 -0.65
N ARG A 75 -11.74 9.75 0.68
CA ARG A 75 -10.57 10.12 1.47
C ARG A 75 -9.44 9.12 1.28
N ALA A 76 -8.32 9.60 0.77
CA ALA A 76 -7.14 8.79 0.62
C ALA A 76 -6.59 8.36 1.99
N ASN A 77 -6.02 7.16 2.06
CA ASN A 77 -5.30 6.72 3.25
C ASN A 77 -4.05 7.61 3.43
N SER A 78 -4.15 8.52 4.38
CA SER A 78 -3.15 9.57 4.65
C SER A 78 -2.30 9.30 5.88
N VAL A 79 -2.39 8.07 6.41
CA VAL A 79 -1.58 7.58 7.53
C VAL A 79 -0.73 6.40 7.05
N ALA A 80 0.51 6.34 7.52
CA ALA A 80 1.47 5.29 7.18
C ALA A 80 2.11 4.67 8.43
N PRO A 81 2.06 3.36 8.61
CA PRO A 81 2.89 2.65 9.56
C PRO A 81 4.38 2.85 9.24
N LEU A 82 5.20 3.11 10.27
CA LEU A 82 6.65 3.15 10.16
C LEU A 82 7.25 2.09 11.08
N LEU A 83 7.90 1.10 10.49
CA LEU A 83 8.60 0.04 11.19
C LEU A 83 10.03 0.50 11.47
N VAL A 84 10.33 0.78 12.72
CA VAL A 84 11.58 1.37 13.16
C VAL A 84 12.43 0.33 13.87
N SER A 85 13.66 0.11 13.42
CA SER A 85 14.64 -0.63 14.22
C SER A 85 16.06 -0.31 13.80
N PRO A 86 16.95 0.00 14.75
CA PRO A 86 18.37 0.26 14.47
C PRO A 86 19.10 -1.00 13.98
N THR A 87 18.55 -2.18 14.27
CA THR A 87 19.10 -3.45 13.83
C THR A 87 18.62 -3.75 12.42
N GLN A 88 19.58 -3.97 11.52
CA GLN A 88 19.29 -4.43 10.15
C GLN A 88 18.91 -5.92 10.15
N GLY A 89 18.21 -6.37 9.11
CA GLY A 89 17.90 -7.78 8.94
C GLY A 89 16.71 -8.32 9.73
N LEU A 90 15.93 -7.48 10.43
CA LEU A 90 14.71 -7.92 11.15
C LEU A 90 13.49 -8.19 10.26
N GLY A 91 13.66 -8.24 8.92
CA GLY A 91 12.58 -8.58 8.00
C GLY A 91 11.57 -7.46 7.69
N LYS A 92 11.84 -6.20 8.07
CA LYS A 92 10.89 -5.07 7.91
C LYS A 92 10.37 -4.90 6.48
N SER A 93 11.26 -4.75 5.49
CA SER A 93 10.85 -4.56 4.08
C SER A 93 10.23 -5.83 3.49
N THR A 94 10.68 -7.02 3.92
CA THR A 94 10.08 -8.30 3.55
C THR A 94 8.64 -8.40 4.04
N PHE A 95 8.39 -8.04 5.30
CA PHE A 95 7.05 -7.98 5.88
C PHE A 95 6.15 -7.02 5.10
N CYS A 96 6.60 -5.79 4.81
CA CYS A 96 5.85 -4.83 4.01
C CYS A 96 5.43 -5.41 2.64
N ARG A 97 6.35 -6.08 1.94
CA ARG A 97 6.08 -6.75 0.65
C ARG A 97 5.10 -7.92 0.79
N MET A 98 5.18 -8.67 1.90
CA MET A 98 4.31 -9.83 2.18
C MET A 98 2.86 -9.45 2.48
N LEU A 99 2.57 -8.19 2.82
CA LEU A 99 1.19 -7.73 3.03
C LEU A 99 0.34 -7.91 1.76
N LEU A 100 0.94 -7.80 0.58
CA LEU A 100 0.23 -8.00 -0.68
C LEU A 100 0.13 -9.49 -1.00
N PRO A 101 -1.03 -9.95 -1.51
CA PRO A 101 -1.16 -11.29 -2.04
C PRO A 101 -0.24 -11.49 -3.25
N LYS A 102 -0.05 -12.74 -3.68
CA LYS A 102 0.93 -13.06 -4.75
C LYS A 102 0.54 -12.42 -6.07
N GLU A 103 -0.74 -12.38 -6.34
CA GLU A 103 -1.40 -11.82 -7.52
C GLU A 103 -1.21 -10.31 -7.61
N LEU A 104 -1.04 -9.63 -6.47
CA LEU A 104 -0.88 -8.19 -6.40
C LEU A 104 0.55 -7.74 -6.06
N ARG A 105 1.51 -8.67 -5.99
CA ARG A 105 2.88 -8.38 -5.53
C ARG A 105 3.60 -7.34 -6.39
N ASP A 106 3.28 -7.30 -7.69
CA ASP A 106 3.86 -6.34 -8.65
C ASP A 106 3.38 -4.90 -8.43
N TYR A 107 2.33 -4.72 -7.61
CA TYR A 107 1.81 -3.40 -7.21
C TYR A 107 2.40 -2.92 -5.87
N PHE A 108 3.54 -3.48 -5.47
CA PHE A 108 4.40 -3.00 -4.39
C PHE A 108 5.64 -2.28 -4.95
N THR A 109 6.01 -1.13 -4.40
CA THR A 109 7.26 -0.43 -4.75
C THR A 109 7.98 0.13 -3.53
N GLU A 110 9.30 -0.02 -3.51
CA GLU A 110 10.22 0.67 -2.58
C GLU A 110 10.84 1.92 -3.22
N SER A 111 10.76 2.05 -4.54
CA SER A 111 11.20 3.24 -5.24
C SER A 111 10.11 4.30 -5.13
N PHE A 112 10.36 5.37 -4.40
CA PHE A 112 9.50 6.56 -4.37
C PHE A 112 10.34 7.83 -4.29
N ASP A 113 10.46 8.53 -5.41
CA ASP A 113 11.24 9.77 -5.50
C ASP A 113 10.32 10.99 -5.48
N LEU A 114 10.53 11.85 -4.50
CA LEU A 114 9.81 13.10 -4.32
C LEU A 114 10.32 14.23 -5.23
N THR A 115 11.46 14.10 -5.91
CA THR A 115 11.94 15.18 -6.80
C THR A 115 11.08 15.37 -8.04
N ASN A 116 10.40 14.32 -8.50
CA ASN A 116 9.58 14.33 -9.70
C ASN A 116 8.11 14.11 -9.35
N ALA A 117 7.36 15.22 -9.27
CA ALA A 117 5.94 15.21 -8.91
C ALA A 117 5.11 14.29 -9.82
N SER A 118 5.29 14.38 -11.15
CA SER A 118 4.54 13.54 -12.10
C SER A 118 4.82 12.05 -11.92
N SER A 119 6.07 11.68 -11.65
CA SER A 119 6.45 10.30 -11.36
C SER A 119 5.83 9.81 -10.05
N ALA A 120 5.83 10.65 -9.01
CA ALA A 120 5.21 10.34 -7.72
C ALA A 120 3.69 10.16 -7.86
N GLU A 121 3.00 11.05 -8.55
CA GLU A 121 1.55 10.95 -8.84
C GLU A 121 1.22 9.69 -9.66
N ASN A 122 2.03 9.38 -10.68
CA ASN A 122 1.86 8.14 -11.44
C ASN A 122 1.99 6.90 -10.53
N LYS A 123 2.93 6.89 -9.58
CA LYS A 123 3.07 5.78 -8.62
C LYS A 123 1.87 5.68 -7.69
N LEU A 124 1.28 6.81 -7.28
CA LEU A 124 0.08 6.84 -6.45
C LEU A 124 -1.16 6.22 -7.15
N ALA A 125 -1.24 6.31 -8.48
CA ALA A 125 -2.33 5.73 -9.26
C ALA A 125 -2.07 4.27 -9.67
N SER A 126 -0.81 3.85 -9.73
CA SER A 126 -0.44 2.54 -10.28
C SER A 126 -0.05 1.48 -9.26
N TYR A 127 0.35 1.85 -8.04
CA TYR A 127 0.78 0.90 -7.00
C TYR A 127 -0.22 0.85 -5.85
N GLY A 128 -0.49 -0.33 -5.30
CA GLY A 128 -1.38 -0.49 -4.14
C GLY A 128 -0.68 -0.16 -2.82
N LEU A 129 0.63 -0.43 -2.73
CA LEU A 129 1.42 -0.15 -1.55
C LEU A 129 2.80 0.40 -1.91
N ILE A 130 3.11 1.56 -1.35
CA ILE A 130 4.40 2.23 -1.50
C ILE A 130 5.13 2.14 -0.17
N ASN A 131 6.27 1.44 -0.16
CA ASN A 131 7.18 1.41 0.98
C ASN A 131 8.15 2.60 0.89
N LEU A 132 8.08 3.49 1.87
CA LEU A 132 9.06 4.55 2.10
C LEU A 132 10.27 3.93 2.78
N ASP A 133 11.13 3.28 1.98
CA ASP A 133 12.33 2.65 2.48
C ASP A 133 13.36 3.69 2.92
N GLU A 134 14.11 3.35 3.98
CA GLU A 134 15.08 4.24 4.62
C GLU A 134 14.50 5.63 4.90
N PHE A 135 13.30 5.68 5.49
CA PHE A 135 12.58 6.92 5.77
C PHE A 135 13.44 7.97 6.51
N ASP A 136 14.37 7.52 7.34
CA ASP A 136 15.34 8.37 8.04
C ASP A 136 16.29 9.18 7.13
N ARG A 137 16.47 8.76 5.88
CA ARG A 137 17.27 9.48 4.89
C ARG A 137 16.48 10.58 4.19
N LEU A 138 15.16 10.61 4.36
CA LEU A 138 14.34 11.62 3.72
C LEU A 138 14.62 13.00 4.36
N PRO A 139 15.03 14.01 3.58
CA PRO A 139 15.29 15.34 4.13
C PRO A 139 14.03 15.95 4.75
N VAL A 140 14.18 16.61 5.90
CA VAL A 140 13.08 17.33 6.58
C VAL A 140 12.40 18.34 5.66
N SER A 141 13.15 18.96 4.75
CA SER A 141 12.62 19.90 3.74
C SER A 141 11.62 19.27 2.77
N ARG A 142 11.65 17.95 2.57
CA ARG A 142 10.72 17.21 1.69
C ARG A 142 9.51 16.64 2.43
N MET A 143 9.49 16.70 3.76
CA MET A 143 8.37 16.22 4.57
C MET A 143 7.03 16.90 4.23
N PRO A 144 6.94 18.22 4.00
CA PRO A 144 5.68 18.85 3.58
C PRO A 144 5.16 18.29 2.26
N GLN A 145 6.05 18.05 1.29
CA GLN A 145 5.69 17.49 -0.01
C GLN A 145 5.15 16.06 0.11
N LEU A 146 5.82 15.21 0.88
CA LEU A 146 5.33 13.87 1.17
C LEU A 146 3.96 13.91 1.84
N LYS A 147 3.78 14.76 2.85
CA LYS A 147 2.48 14.91 3.56
C LYS A 147 1.36 15.35 2.63
N ASN A 148 1.65 16.20 1.64
CA ASN A 148 0.68 16.62 0.62
C ASN A 148 0.32 15.46 -0.31
N LEU A 149 1.31 14.71 -0.82
CA LEU A 149 1.08 13.52 -1.66
C LEU A 149 0.26 12.46 -0.92
N MET A 150 0.53 12.25 0.37
CA MET A 150 -0.24 11.34 1.21
C MET A 150 -1.72 11.76 1.38
N GLN A 151 -2.09 13.01 1.07
CA GLN A 151 -3.46 13.50 1.15
C GLN A 151 -4.16 13.60 -0.20
N MET A 152 -3.46 13.43 -1.32
CA MET A 152 -4.07 13.49 -2.65
C MET A 152 -5.04 12.33 -2.85
N GLU A 153 -6.21 12.63 -3.41
CA GLU A 153 -7.32 11.69 -3.65
C GLU A 153 -7.47 11.41 -5.15
N ASP A 154 -7.59 12.48 -5.95
CA ASP A 154 -7.64 12.41 -7.41
C ASP A 154 -6.29 12.83 -8.01
N LEU A 155 -5.78 12.01 -8.92
CA LEU A 155 -4.46 12.18 -9.52
C LEU A 155 -4.62 12.49 -11.01
N ARG A 156 -3.82 13.42 -11.53
CA ARG A 156 -3.84 13.75 -12.96
C ARG A 156 -2.69 13.03 -13.65
N VAL A 157 -2.95 11.79 -14.06
CA VAL A 157 -1.93 10.87 -14.56
C VAL A 157 -1.96 10.79 -16.07
N ARG A 158 -0.77 10.73 -16.68
CA ARG A 158 -0.59 10.47 -18.11
C ARG A 158 -0.11 9.03 -18.31
N ARG A 159 -0.98 8.17 -18.83
CA ARG A 159 -0.61 6.79 -19.21
C ARG A 159 0.44 6.82 -20.34
N ALA A 160 1.34 5.83 -20.35
CA ALA A 160 2.50 5.75 -21.25
C ALA A 160 2.18 5.81 -22.76
N TYR A 161 0.92 5.63 -23.15
CA TYR A 161 0.47 5.63 -24.54
C TYR A 161 -0.66 6.64 -24.84
N ARG A 162 -1.15 7.39 -23.84
CA ARG A 162 -2.16 8.44 -24.05
C ARG A 162 -1.51 9.82 -24.15
N ARG A 163 -1.97 10.61 -25.12
CA ARG A 163 -1.51 12.00 -25.31
C ARG A 163 -2.06 12.93 -24.21
N ALA A 164 -3.26 12.67 -23.73
CA ALA A 164 -3.90 13.43 -22.67
C ALA A 164 -3.67 12.79 -21.30
N ALA A 165 -3.52 13.63 -20.27
CA ALA A 165 -3.62 13.19 -18.89
C ALA A 165 -5.09 12.99 -18.52
N GLU A 166 -5.38 11.96 -17.76
CA GLU A 166 -6.71 11.62 -17.25
C GLU A 166 -6.70 11.66 -15.72
N SER A 167 -7.88 11.85 -15.13
CA SER A 167 -8.02 11.75 -13.69
C SER A 167 -8.16 10.28 -13.32
N LEU A 168 -7.20 9.76 -12.56
CA LEU A 168 -7.25 8.41 -12.00
C LEU A 168 -7.43 8.50 -10.48
N PRO A 169 -8.25 7.60 -9.90
CA PRO A 169 -8.33 7.48 -8.46
C PRO A 169 -6.99 7.01 -7.91
N ARG A 170 -6.61 7.51 -6.73
CA ARG A 170 -5.46 6.99 -6.01
C ARG A 170 -5.79 5.63 -5.38
N ILE A 171 -5.00 4.61 -5.71
CA ILE A 171 -5.07 3.28 -5.06
C ILE A 171 -3.95 3.04 -4.04
N ALA A 172 -2.90 3.88 -4.05
CA ALA A 172 -1.74 3.70 -3.19
C ALA A 172 -1.99 4.04 -1.72
N SER A 173 -1.66 3.10 -0.84
CA SER A 173 -1.38 3.33 0.57
C SER A 173 0.13 3.38 0.84
N PHE A 174 0.52 3.98 1.95
CA PHE A 174 1.92 4.11 2.35
C PHE A 174 2.23 3.25 3.57
N ILE A 175 3.43 2.69 3.58
CA ILE A 175 4.12 2.08 4.72
C ILE A 175 5.57 2.53 4.67
N GLY A 176 6.34 2.43 5.74
CA GLY A 176 7.76 2.77 5.71
C GLY A 176 8.59 1.97 6.67
N THR A 177 9.89 1.97 6.40
CA THR A 177 10.91 1.29 7.19
C THR A 177 11.99 2.32 7.55
N SER A 178 12.47 2.27 8.78
CA SER A 178 13.57 3.15 9.21
C SER A 178 14.52 2.45 10.16
N ASN A 179 15.77 2.94 10.14
CA ASN A 179 16.81 2.49 11.05
C ASN A 179 17.10 3.48 12.20
N ARG A 180 16.43 4.65 12.27
CA ARG A 180 16.64 5.60 13.37
C ARG A 180 15.50 5.61 14.37
N ARG A 181 15.83 5.40 15.65
CA ARG A 181 14.88 5.41 16.78
C ARG A 181 14.34 6.80 17.12
N ASP A 182 15.03 7.87 16.75
CA ASP A 182 14.61 9.25 17.03
C ASP A 182 13.27 9.63 16.36
N LEU A 183 12.87 8.92 15.31
CA LEU A 183 11.54 9.00 14.71
C LEU A 183 10.40 8.61 15.67
N LEU A 184 10.68 7.84 16.72
CA LEU A 184 9.70 7.51 17.77
C LEU A 184 9.44 8.70 18.71
N THR A 185 10.37 9.65 18.75
CA THR A 185 10.36 10.81 19.66
C THR A 185 10.07 12.13 18.95
N ASP A 186 9.90 12.14 17.63
CA ASP A 186 9.75 13.38 16.86
C ASP A 186 8.50 14.18 17.31
N LEU A 187 8.78 15.33 17.93
CA LEU A 187 7.85 16.32 18.46
C LEU A 187 7.13 17.14 17.37
N SER A 188 7.44 16.95 16.07
CA SER A 188 6.82 17.69 14.96
C SER A 188 5.33 17.38 14.73
N GLY A 189 4.70 16.56 15.59
CA GLY A 189 3.26 16.30 15.54
C GLY A 189 2.84 15.58 14.27
N SER A 190 3.65 14.63 13.80
CA SER A 190 3.38 13.90 12.56
C SER A 190 2.30 12.83 12.77
N ARG A 191 1.04 13.27 12.96
CA ARG A 191 -0.18 12.43 13.05
C ARG A 191 -0.41 11.48 11.88
N ARG A 192 0.41 11.60 10.82
CA ARG A 192 0.34 10.79 9.59
C ARG A 192 1.25 9.57 9.65
N PHE A 193 2.06 9.39 10.70
CA PHE A 193 2.89 8.19 10.85
C PHE A 193 2.60 7.46 12.16
N ILE A 194 2.40 6.14 12.06
CA ILE A 194 2.26 5.25 13.20
C ILE A 194 3.60 4.56 13.40
N CYS A 195 4.45 5.11 14.26
CA CYS A 195 5.77 4.55 14.50
C CYS A 195 5.68 3.35 15.47
N VAL A 196 6.25 2.21 15.08
CA VAL A 196 6.39 1.03 15.92
C VAL A 196 7.84 0.58 15.93
N GLU A 197 8.36 0.30 17.12
CA GLU A 197 9.67 -0.30 17.24
C GLU A 197 9.60 -1.81 17.00
N VAL A 198 10.45 -2.31 16.11
CA VAL A 198 10.62 -3.73 15.82
C VAL A 198 11.78 -4.25 16.67
N GLU A 199 11.43 -4.95 17.74
CA GLU A 199 12.36 -5.41 18.79
C GLU A 199 12.96 -6.79 18.49
N HIS A 200 12.32 -7.58 17.62
CA HIS A 200 12.73 -8.92 17.22
C HIS A 200 12.56 -9.13 15.71
N ALA A 201 13.13 -10.21 15.18
CA ALA A 201 12.97 -10.55 13.77
C ALA A 201 11.50 -10.87 13.48
N ILE A 202 10.92 -10.20 12.47
CA ILE A 202 9.53 -10.42 12.06
C ILE A 202 9.42 -11.79 11.39
N ASP A 203 8.46 -12.60 11.81
CA ASP A 203 8.14 -13.87 11.14
C ASP A 203 7.60 -13.64 9.72
N CYS A 204 8.51 -13.76 8.76
CA CYS A 204 8.27 -13.68 7.33
C CYS A 204 8.24 -15.06 6.64
N THR A 205 8.38 -16.15 7.40
CA THR A 205 8.43 -17.51 6.83
C THR A 205 7.07 -18.19 6.91
N THR A 206 6.29 -17.92 7.95
CA THR A 206 4.90 -18.39 8.05
C THR A 206 4.05 -17.73 6.98
N SER A 207 3.41 -18.56 6.14
CA SER A 207 2.54 -18.07 5.07
C SER A 207 1.38 -17.24 5.65
N ILE A 208 0.86 -16.34 4.82
CA ILE A 208 -0.33 -15.55 5.11
C ILE A 208 -1.43 -16.11 4.23
N ASP A 209 -2.56 -16.45 4.84
CA ASP A 209 -3.79 -16.75 4.11
C ASP A 209 -4.42 -15.42 3.67
N HIS A 210 -3.91 -14.86 2.57
CA HIS A 210 -4.32 -13.54 2.09
C HIS A 210 -5.81 -13.51 1.74
N ALA A 211 -6.36 -14.60 1.20
CA ALA A 211 -7.77 -14.65 0.82
C ALA A 211 -8.67 -14.41 2.04
N GLN A 212 -8.45 -15.14 3.13
CA GLN A 212 -9.20 -14.92 4.37
C GLN A 212 -8.81 -13.63 5.10
N LEU A 213 -7.54 -13.21 5.01
CA LEU A 213 -7.09 -11.93 5.58
C LEU A 213 -7.85 -10.74 4.98
N TYR A 214 -7.99 -10.72 3.65
CA TYR A 214 -8.71 -9.64 2.95
C TYR A 214 -10.22 -9.83 2.98
N ALA A 215 -10.73 -11.07 3.09
CA ALA A 215 -12.15 -11.31 3.37
C ALA A 215 -12.57 -10.75 4.75
N GLN A 216 -11.70 -10.82 5.75
CA GLN A 216 -11.92 -10.18 7.07
C GLN A 216 -12.01 -8.64 6.98
N LEU A 217 -11.40 -8.03 5.96
CA LEU A 217 -11.28 -6.57 5.80
C LEU A 217 -12.37 -5.97 4.88
N LEU A 218 -13.21 -6.80 4.27
CA LEU A 218 -14.39 -6.41 3.49
C LEU A 218 -15.60 -6.17 4.41
#